data_AF-A0A7I8K6F7-F1
#
_entry.id   AF-A0A7I8K6F7-F1
#
_cell.length_a   1.000
_cell.length_b   1.000
_cell.length_c   1.000
_cell.angle_alpha   90.00
_cell.angle_beta   90.00
_cell.angle_gamma   90.00
#
_symmetry.space_group_name_H-M   'P 1'
#
loop_
_entity.id
_entity.type
_entity.pdbx_description
1 polymer ?
#
loop_
_entity_poly.entity_id
_entity_poly.type
_entity_poly.pdbx_seq_one_letter_code
_entity_poly.pdbx_strand_id
1 'polypeptide(L)'
;MKRMEDSGNLKLFKGDMLDYESLAVAVAGYEVVFHAACPVILIEMVHPALDEMLNVLKACSKANVRWVFMVSSLAAILRNPKCPFEKIMDEDTV
;
A
#
# COMPACT_ATOMS: atom_id res chain seq x y z
N MET A 1 17.64 9.10 9.80
CA MET A 1 17.51 7.94 8.88
C MET A 1 18.89 7.39 8.63
N LYS A 2 19.17 6.14 9.02
CA LYS A 2 20.40 5.44 8.60
C LYS A 2 20.30 5.19 7.10
N ARG A 3 21.29 5.67 6.35
CA ARG A 3 21.39 5.50 4.91
C ARG A 3 21.82 4.05 4.66
N MET A 4 20.92 3.23 4.12
CA MET A 4 21.20 1.85 3.72
C MET A 4 22.02 1.90 2.42
N GLU A 5 23.29 2.26 2.52
CA GLU A 5 24.15 2.54 1.34
C GLU A 5 24.82 1.28 0.76
N ASP A 6 24.80 0.13 1.47
CA ASP A 6 25.55 -1.08 1.10
C ASP A 6 24.69 -2.32 0.86
N SER A 7 23.62 -2.21 0.06
CA SER A 7 22.94 -3.40 -0.46
C SER A 7 22.84 -3.30 -1.97
N GLY A 8 23.66 -4.08 -2.69
CA GLY A 8 23.85 -3.96 -4.14
C GLY A 8 22.60 -4.12 -5.01
N ASN A 9 21.47 -4.51 -4.41
CA ASN A 9 20.18 -4.68 -5.09
C ASN A 9 19.10 -3.68 -4.62
N LEU A 10 19.41 -2.75 -3.71
CA LEU A 10 18.47 -1.74 -3.25
C LEU A 10 18.54 -0.51 -4.16
N LYS A 11 17.42 -0.21 -4.81
CA LYS A 11 17.23 1.03 -5.58
C LYS A 11 16.24 1.90 -4.82
N LEU A 12 16.68 3.11 -4.46
CA LEU A 12 15.83 4.09 -3.82
C LEU A 12 15.26 5.03 -4.87
N PHE A 13 13.94 5.16 -4.89
CA PHE A 13 13.22 6.11 -5.72
C PHE A 13 12.66 7.20 -4.81
N LYS A 14 12.86 8.47 -5.20
CA LYS A 14 12.11 9.56 -4.60
C LYS A 14 10.71 9.52 -5.20
N GLY A 15 9.68 9.49 -4.37
CA GLY A 15 8.30 9.48 -4.83
C GLY A 15 7.32 9.98 -3.79
N ASP A 16 6.12 10.27 -4.28
CA ASP A 16 4.94 10.66 -3.52
C ASP A 16 3.78 9.77 -3.99
N MET A 17 3.00 9.26 -3.05
CA MET A 17 1.90 8.33 -3.33
C MET A 17 0.75 8.99 -4.09
N LEU A 18 0.66 10.33 -4.04
CA LEU A 18 -0.29 11.13 -4.81
C LEU A 18 0.28 11.54 -6.18
N ASP A 19 1.59 11.38 -6.41
CA ASP A 19 2.24 11.59 -7.72
C ASP A 19 2.37 10.28 -8.48
N TYR A 20 1.40 10.05 -9.37
CA TYR A 20 1.34 8.87 -10.22
C TYR A 20 2.62 8.61 -11.03
N GLU A 21 3.27 9.65 -11.56
CA GLU A 21 4.47 9.46 -12.40
C GLU A 21 5.65 8.94 -11.57
N SER A 22 5.79 9.43 -10.34
CA SER A 22 6.79 8.91 -9.41
C SER A 22 6.56 7.43 -9.07
N LEU A 23 5.30 7.02 -8.92
CA LEU A 23 4.92 5.62 -8.69
C LEU A 23 5.15 4.75 -9.92
N ALA A 24 4.80 5.24 -11.11
CA ALA A 24 4.99 4.52 -12.37
C ALA A 24 6.45 4.17 -12.61
N VAL A 25 7.38 5.10 -12.33
CA VAL A 25 8.82 4.86 -12.39
C VAL A 25 9.26 3.82 -11.35
N ALA A 26 8.72 3.90 -10.14
CA ALA A 26 9.11 3.01 -9.04
C ALA A 26 8.66 1.55 -9.23
N VAL A 27 7.51 1.30 -9.88
CA VAL A 27 6.97 -0.06 -10.07
C VAL A 27 7.32 -0.68 -11.43
N ALA A 28 7.87 0.09 -12.37
CA ALA A 28 8.21 -0.40 -13.70
C ALA A 28 9.22 -1.56 -13.67
N GLY A 29 8.88 -2.67 -14.32
CA GLY A 29 9.75 -3.84 -14.43
C GLY A 29 9.78 -4.76 -13.21
N TYR A 30 8.93 -4.50 -12.20
CA TYR A 30 8.78 -5.37 -11.04
C TYR A 30 7.56 -6.30 -11.17
N GLU A 31 7.72 -7.56 -10.75
CA GLU A 31 6.60 -8.53 -10.76
C GLU A 31 5.74 -8.47 -9.51
N VAL A 32 6.31 -7.98 -8.39
CA VAL A 32 5.68 -7.99 -7.07
C VAL A 32 5.87 -6.62 -6.41
N VAL A 33 4.80 -6.09 -5.81
CA VAL A 33 4.81 -4.84 -5.05
C VAL A 33 4.25 -5.08 -3.65
N PHE A 34 4.95 -4.58 -2.63
CA PHE A 34 4.48 -4.54 -1.25
C PHE A 34 4.13 -3.09 -0.89
N HIS A 35 2.85 -2.80 -0.73
CA HIS A 35 2.37 -1.48 -0.34
C HIS A 35 2.21 -1.42 1.18
N ALA A 36 3.20 -0.82 1.85
CA ALA A 36 3.24 -0.64 3.31
C ALA A 36 3.06 0.82 3.75
N ALA A 37 3.07 1.76 2.80
CA ALA A 37 2.94 3.18 3.09
C ALA A 37 1.47 3.53 3.28
N CYS A 38 1.09 3.96 4.49
CA CYS A 38 -0.25 4.47 4.76
C CYS A 38 -0.15 5.51 5.90
N PRO A 39 -0.86 6.64 5.83
CA PRO A 39 -0.90 7.59 6.93
C PRO A 39 -1.61 6.99 8.15
N VAL A 40 -0.89 6.83 9.27
CA VAL A 40 -1.37 6.11 10.47
C VAL A 40 -2.19 6.98 11.44
N ILE A 41 -2.16 8.30 11.30
CA ILE A 41 -2.67 9.23 12.31
C ILE A 41 -3.26 10.48 11.66
N LEU A 42 -4.54 10.47 11.30
CA LEU A 42 -5.42 11.66 11.28
C LEU A 42 -6.83 11.24 10.88
N ILE A 43 -7.81 11.65 11.68
CA ILE A 43 -9.24 11.34 11.53
C ILE A 43 -9.80 11.86 10.18
N GLU A 44 -9.07 12.76 9.52
CA GLU A 44 -9.43 13.41 8.26
C GLU A 44 -8.74 12.80 7.02
N MET A 45 -7.92 11.75 7.15
CA MET A 45 -7.09 11.23 6.05
C MET A 45 -7.68 10.02 5.29
N VAL A 46 -8.98 9.75 5.43
CA VAL A 46 -9.63 8.64 4.70
C VAL A 46 -9.52 8.83 3.18
N HIS A 47 -9.86 10.00 2.65
CA HIS A 47 -9.78 10.25 1.21
C HIS A 47 -8.34 10.22 0.68
N PRO A 48 -7.35 10.89 1.32
CA PRO A 48 -5.95 10.74 0.92
C PRO A 48 -5.46 9.29 0.89
N ALA A 49 -5.74 8.50 1.92
CA ALA A 49 -5.32 7.09 1.94
C ALA A 49 -5.95 6.26 0.81
N LEU A 50 -7.22 6.54 0.46
CA LEU A 50 -7.89 5.89 -0.66
C LEU A 50 -7.30 6.31 -2.01
N ASP A 51 -7.03 7.60 -2.20
CA ASP A 51 -6.44 8.13 -3.43
C ASP A 51 -5.02 7.60 -3.65
N GLU A 52 -4.21 7.54 -2.58
CA GLU A 52 -2.88 6.92 -2.58
C GLU A 52 -2.94 5.45 -3.00
N MET A 53 -3.80 4.65 -2.36
CA MET A 53 -3.98 3.25 -2.71
C MET A 53 -4.43 3.09 -4.17
N LEU A 54 -5.38 3.89 -4.63
CA LEU A 54 -5.88 3.85 -6.00
C LEU A 54 -4.78 4.17 -7.02
N ASN A 55 -3.91 5.14 -6.72
CA ASN A 55 -2.78 5.48 -7.58
C ASN A 55 -1.76 4.35 -7.65
N VAL A 56 -1.42 3.71 -6.51
CA VAL A 56 -0.54 2.54 -6.49
C VAL A 56 -1.09 1.41 -7.33
N LEU A 57 -2.37 1.07 -7.15
CA LEU A 57 -3.03 0.00 -7.91
C LEU A 57 -3.07 0.30 -9.41
N LYS A 58 -3.37 1.55 -9.79
CA LYS A 58 -3.33 1.99 -11.19
C LYS A 58 -1.92 1.87 -11.79
N ALA A 59 -0.89 2.32 -11.07
CA ALA A 59 0.49 2.24 -11.52
C ALA A 59 0.93 0.77 -11.70
N CYS A 60 0.62 -0.08 -10.72
CA CYS A 60 0.89 -1.52 -10.76
C CYS A 60 0.19 -2.19 -11.94
N SER A 61 -1.09 -1.87 -12.16
CA SER A 61 -1.87 -2.39 -13.28
C SER A 61 -1.27 -2.00 -14.63
N LYS A 62 -0.90 -0.73 -14.84
CA LYS A 62 -0.27 -0.29 -16.11
C LYS A 62 1.12 -0.89 -16.32
N ALA A 63 1.84 -1.18 -15.24
CA ALA A 63 3.16 -1.81 -15.29
C ALA A 63 3.11 -3.34 -15.43
N ASN A 64 1.91 -3.95 -15.48
CA ASN A 64 1.71 -5.41 -15.48
C ASN A 64 2.35 -6.12 -14.27
N VAL A 65 2.29 -5.49 -13.10
CA VAL A 65 2.68 -6.14 -11.83
C VAL A 65 1.75 -7.33 -11.60
N ARG A 66 2.34 -8.48 -11.23
CA ARG A 66 1.60 -9.74 -11.07
C ARG A 66 0.90 -9.84 -9.72
N TRP A 67 1.57 -9.40 -8.65
CA TRP A 67 1.06 -9.48 -7.29
C TRP A 67 1.27 -8.17 -6.54
N VAL A 68 0.19 -7.66 -5.94
CA VAL A 68 0.25 -6.50 -5.04
C VAL A 68 -0.18 -6.96 -3.66
N PHE A 69 0.72 -6.88 -2.69
CA PHE A 69 0.45 -7.17 -1.30
C PHE A 69 0.24 -5.86 -0.54
N MET A 70 -0.94 -5.69 0.06
CA MET A 70 -1.26 -4.51 0.86
C MET A 70 -1.08 -4.82 2.34
N VAL A 71 -0.57 -3.85 3.09
CA VAL A 71 -0.47 -3.94 4.55
C VAL A 71 -1.68 -3.24 5.16
N SER A 72 -2.55 -4.04 5.76
CA SER A 72 -3.74 -3.57 6.47
C SER A 72 -3.50 -3.49 7.99
N SER A 73 -4.55 -3.22 8.75
CA SER A 73 -4.50 -3.06 10.21
C SER A 73 -5.68 -3.75 10.89
N LEU A 74 -5.45 -4.26 12.11
CA LEU A 74 -6.52 -4.80 12.97
C LEU A 74 -7.63 -3.78 13.22
N ALA A 75 -7.33 -2.48 13.14
CA ALA A 75 -8.33 -1.43 13.27
C ALA A 75 -9.42 -1.48 12.19
N ALA A 76 -9.14 -2.03 11.00
CA ALA A 76 -10.13 -2.23 9.94
C ALA A 76 -11.20 -3.25 10.35
N ILE A 77 -10.82 -4.26 11.14
CA ILE A 77 -11.70 -5.33 11.60
C ILE A 77 -12.42 -4.93 12.90
N LEU A 78 -11.66 -4.49 13.91
CA LEU A 78 -12.19 -4.24 15.26
C LEU A 78 -13.19 -3.08 15.33
N ARG A 79 -13.19 -2.17 14.34
CA ARG A 79 -14.18 -1.09 14.26
C ARG A 79 -15.46 -1.45 13.52
N ASN A 80 -15.58 -2.68 12.99
CA ASN A 80 -16.82 -3.16 12.42
C ASN A 80 -17.75 -3.68 13.54
N PRO A 81 -18.90 -3.04 13.84
CA PRO A 81 -19.80 -3.51 14.89
C PRO A 81 -20.47 -4.86 14.57
N LYS A 82 -20.37 -5.33 13.31
CA LYS A 82 -20.88 -6.63 12.86
C LYS A 82 -19.82 -7.74 12.88
N CYS A 83 -18.62 -7.42 13.35
CA CYS A 83 -17.48 -8.33 13.42
C CYS A 83 -17.84 -9.62 14.21
N PRO A 84 -17.89 -10.80 13.55
CA PRO A 84 -18.18 -12.06 14.23
C PRO A 84 -16.89 -12.60 14.85
N PHE A 85 -16.68 -12.35 16.14
CA PHE A 85 -15.51 -12.82 16.89
C PHE A 85 -15.30 -14.35 16.88
N GLU A 86 -16.33 -15.11 16.51
CA GLU A 86 -16.31 -16.58 16.47
C GLU A 86 -15.94 -17.16 15.10
N LYS A 87 -15.70 -16.33 14.07
CA LYS A 87 -15.37 -16.78 12.70
C LYS A 87 -13.97 -16.33 12.30
N ILE A 88 -13.29 -17.14 11.49
CA ILE A 88 -12.10 -16.70 10.75
C ILE A 88 -12.51 -15.50 9.89
N MET A 89 -11.82 -14.38 10.07
CA MET A 89 -12.02 -13.16 9.31
C MET A 89 -10.87 -12.97 8.33
N ASP A 90 -11.22 -12.67 7.10
CA ASP A 90 -10.30 -12.23 6.04
C ASP A 90 -10.72 -10.83 5.55
N GLU A 91 -9.94 -10.27 4.62
CA GLU A 91 -10.24 -8.94 4.04
C GLU A 91 -11.50 -8.92 3.17
N ASP A 92 -12.03 -10.06 2.75
CA ASP A 92 -13.29 -10.15 2.01
C ASP A 92 -14.51 -10.18 2.96
N THR A 93 -14.29 -10.39 4.26
CA THR A 93 -15.33 -10.57 5.29
C THR A 93 -15.59 -9.31 6.12
N VAL A 94 -14.87 -8.20 5.88
CA VAL A 94 -15.06 -6.90 6.57
C VAL A 94 -16.16 -6.03 5.99
#